data_AF-A0A8J3P0M5-F1
#
_entry.id   AF-A0A8J3P0M5-F1
#
_cell.length_a   1.000
_cell.length_b   1.000
_cell.length_c   1.000
_cell.angle_alpha   90.00
_cell.angle_beta   90.00
_cell.angle_gamma   90.00
#
_symmetry.space_group_name_H-M   'P 1'
#
loop_
_entity.id
_entity.type
_entity.pdbx_description
1 polymer ?
#
loop_
_entity_poly.entity_id
_entity_poly.type
_entity_poly.pdbx_seq_one_letter_code
_entity_poly.pdbx_strand_id
1 'polypeptide(L)'
;MRNQTGRSQVAERWLSEFRERSGVPDAKVVILARGMGGLLSRYWVEKLGGWTEWAALITLGTPYRGAVRARMANTPVAEPLANA
;
A
#
# COMPACT_ATOMS: atom_id res chain seq x y z
N MET A 1 27.44 0.37 10.57
CA MET A 1 26.07 0.90 10.36
C MET A 1 25.41 0.06 9.28
N ARG A 2 24.37 -0.71 9.62
CA ARG A 2 23.74 -1.68 8.71
C ARG A 2 22.82 -0.91 7.76
N ASN A 3 23.21 -0.77 6.49
CA ASN A 3 22.44 -0.07 5.46
C ASN A 3 21.07 -0.76 5.27
N GLN A 4 20.00 -0.05 5.60
CA GLN A 4 18.62 -0.51 5.45
C GLN A 4 18.09 -0.33 4.01
N THR A 5 18.97 -0.27 3.01
CA THR A 5 18.68 0.11 1.61
C THR A 5 18.09 -1.03 0.79
N GLY A 6 16.97 -1.63 1.24
CA GLY A 6 16.38 -2.80 0.60
C GLY A 6 14.86 -2.76 0.39
N ARG A 7 14.18 -1.65 0.65
CA ARG A 7 12.70 -1.65 0.74
C ARG A 7 12.05 -0.48 -0.01
N SER A 8 12.04 -0.59 -1.35
CA SER A 8 11.05 -0.03 -2.32
C SER A 8 11.55 0.01 -3.77
N GLN A 9 12.76 -0.48 -4.06
CA GLN A 9 13.40 -0.30 -5.39
C GLN A 9 12.74 -1.06 -6.55
N VAL A 10 11.82 -2.00 -6.31
CA VAL A 10 11.25 -2.83 -7.38
C VAL A 10 10.43 -1.99 -8.36
N ALA A 11 9.62 -1.05 -7.85
CA ALA A 11 8.80 -0.19 -8.71
C ALA A 11 9.65 0.80 -9.50
N GLU A 12 10.65 1.41 -8.86
CA GLU A 12 11.59 2.36 -9.47
C GLU A 12 12.44 1.68 -10.55
N ARG A 13 12.99 0.50 -10.25
CA ARG A 13 13.76 -0.30 -11.20
C ARG A 13 12.91 -0.70 -12.40
N TRP A 14 11.70 -1.23 -12.16
CA TRP A 14 10.80 -1.60 -13.24
C TRP A 14 10.43 -0.39 -14.11
N LEU A 15 10.18 0.78 -13.51
CA LEU A 15 9.86 2.00 -14.24
C LEU A 15 11.04 2.48 -15.08
N SER A 16 12.26 2.42 -14.55
CA SER A 16 13.48 2.74 -15.31
C SER A 16 13.62 1.83 -16.54
N GLU A 17 13.51 0.51 -16.35
CA GLU A 17 13.58 -0.48 -17.43
C GLU A 17 12.45 -0.29 -18.44
N PHE A 18 11.26 0.08 -17.99
CA PHE A 18 10.12 0.38 -18.86
C PHE A 18 10.39 1.63 -19.72
N ARG A 19 10.90 2.72 -19.12
CA ARG A 19 11.24 3.96 -19.83
C ARG A 19 12.27 3.70 -20.93
N GLU A 20 13.32 2.95 -20.60
CA GLU A 20 14.37 2.56 -21.56
C GLU A 20 13.82 1.73 -22.72
N ARG A 21 13.00 0.72 -22.42
CA ARG A 21 12.43 -0.17 -23.44
C ARG A 21 11.33 0.46 -24.28
N SER A 22 10.55 1.37 -23.71
CA SER A 22 9.42 2.02 -24.40
C SER A 22 9.82 3.30 -25.13
N GLY A 23 10.95 3.91 -24.79
CA GLY A 23 11.37 5.21 -25.31
C GLY A 23 10.55 6.38 -24.74
N VAL A 24 9.81 6.18 -23.66
CA VAL A 24 8.97 7.20 -23.02
C VAL A 24 9.64 7.65 -21.71
N PRO A 25 10.49 8.69 -21.71
CA PRO A 25 11.30 9.06 -20.55
C PRO A 25 10.47 9.53 -19.35
N ASP A 26 9.31 10.15 -19.60
CA ASP A 26 8.45 10.71 -18.56
C ASP A 26 7.34 9.75 -18.10
N ALA A 27 7.41 8.47 -18.47
CA ALA A 27 6.40 7.48 -18.06
C ALA A 27 6.24 7.46 -16.53
N LYS A 28 5.00 7.38 -16.05
CA LYS A 28 4.66 7.32 -14.61
C LYS A 28 3.83 6.08 -14.31
N VAL A 29 3.79 5.67 -13.05
CA VAL A 29 3.05 4.48 -12.60
C VAL A 29 1.61 4.85 -12.24
N VAL A 30 0.65 4.09 -12.78
CA VAL A 30 -0.74 4.07 -12.28
C VAL A 30 -0.91 2.84 -11.40
N ILE A 31 -1.32 3.05 -10.15
CA ILE A 31 -1.48 1.97 -9.17
C ILE A 31 -2.97 1.64 -9.03
N LEU A 32 -3.34 0.39 -9.31
CA LEU A 32 -4.65 -0.16 -8.98
C LEU A 32 -4.51 -1.10 -7.78
N ALA A 33 -5.07 -0.73 -6.63
CA ALA A 33 -4.91 -1.49 -5.39
C ALA A 33 -6.26 -1.93 -4.82
N ARG A 34 -6.34 -3.16 -4.30
CA ARG A 34 -7.55 -3.73 -3.68
C ARG A 34 -7.35 -3.96 -2.18
N GLY A 35 -8.35 -3.61 -1.38
CA GLY A 35 -8.34 -3.86 0.07
C GLY A 35 -7.16 -3.18 0.77
N MET A 36 -6.48 -3.91 1.64
CA MET A 36 -5.32 -3.39 2.39
C MET A 36 -4.17 -2.91 1.50
N GLY A 37 -4.07 -3.40 0.25
CA GLY A 37 -3.03 -2.97 -0.68
C GLY A 37 -3.04 -1.46 -0.92
N GLY A 38 -4.21 -0.81 -0.91
CA GLY A 38 -4.31 0.63 -1.10
C GLY A 38 -3.68 1.45 0.03
N LEU A 39 -3.63 0.90 1.26
CA LEU A 39 -2.91 1.55 2.36
C LEU A 39 -1.40 1.49 2.15
N LEU A 40 -0.89 0.35 1.69
CA LEU A 40 0.53 0.19 1.36
C LEU A 40 0.93 1.09 0.19
N SER A 41 0.11 1.14 -0.86
CA SER A 41 0.36 2.01 -2.01
C SER A 41 0.33 3.48 -1.61
N ARG A 42 -0.64 3.90 -0.78
CA ARG A 42 -0.70 5.26 -0.24
C ARG A 42 0.54 5.58 0.60
N TYR A 43 1.00 4.65 1.42
CA TYR A 43 2.21 4.83 2.21
C TYR A 43 3.47 4.98 1.34
N TRP A 44 3.62 4.15 0.31
CA TRP A 44 4.74 4.27 -0.63
C TRP A 44 4.76 5.65 -1.29
N VAL A 45 3.60 6.15 -1.70
CA VAL A 45 3.50 7.45 -2.34
C VAL A 45 3.80 8.59 -1.36
N GLU A 46 3.05 8.65 -0.27
CA GLU A 46 3.06 9.81 0.61
C GLU A 46 4.29 9.87 1.51
N LYS A 47 4.90 8.71 1.84
CA LYS A 47 5.95 8.61 2.86
C LYS A 47 7.27 8.08 2.33
N LEU A 48 7.28 7.28 1.27
CA LEU A 48 8.51 6.70 0.72
C LEU A 48 9.00 7.38 -0.56
N GLY A 49 8.41 8.51 -0.95
CA GLY A 49 8.86 9.29 -2.11
C GLY A 49 8.26 8.86 -3.44
N GLY A 50 7.35 7.87 -3.47
CA GLY A 50 6.72 7.40 -4.70
C GLY A 50 5.87 8.46 -5.44
N TRP A 51 5.57 9.60 -4.80
CA TRP A 51 4.82 10.70 -5.40
C TRP A 51 5.50 11.31 -6.63
N THR A 52 6.83 11.21 -6.76
CA THR A 52 7.55 11.72 -7.93
C THR A 52 7.33 10.84 -9.16
N GLU A 53 7.07 9.54 -8.98
CA GLU A 53 7.01 8.55 -10.05
C GLU A 53 5.57 8.07 -10.34
N TRP A 54 4.58 8.50 -9.57
CA TRP A 54 3.17 8.13 -9.79
C TRP A 54 2.45 9.06 -10.77
N ALA A 55 1.36 8.57 -11.35
CA ALA A 55 0.36 9.40 -12.03
C ALA A 55 -0.98 9.37 -11.29
N ALA A 56 -1.39 8.19 -10.81
CA ALA A 56 -2.63 8.01 -10.08
C ALA A 56 -2.58 6.78 -9.16
N LEU A 57 -3.33 6.86 -8.07
CA LEU A 57 -3.64 5.73 -7.20
C LEU A 57 -5.16 5.51 -7.18
N ILE A 58 -5.58 4.37 -7.70
CA ILE A 58 -6.98 3.92 -7.74
C ILE A 58 -7.13 2.78 -6.75
N THR A 59 -8.05 2.92 -5.80
CA THR A 59 -8.26 1.91 -4.76
C THR A 59 -9.67 1.34 -4.76
N LEU A 60 -9.77 0.02 -4.59
CA LEU A 60 -11.03 -0.72 -4.53
C LEU A 60 -11.21 -1.35 -3.15
N GLY A 61 -12.18 -0.85 -2.38
CA GLY A 61 -12.51 -1.38 -1.05
C GLY A 61 -11.37 -1.22 -0.03
N THR A 62 -10.52 -0.20 -0.17
CA THR A 62 -9.41 0.05 0.76
C THR A 62 -9.92 0.64 2.08
N PRO A 63 -9.61 0.01 3.22
CA PRO A 63 -10.11 0.44 4.53
C PRO A 63 -9.28 1.62 5.08
N TYR A 64 -9.45 2.81 4.50
CA TYR A 64 -8.74 4.03 4.91
C TYR A 64 -8.93 4.44 6.37
N ARG A 65 -10.02 3.98 7.00
CA ARG A 65 -10.37 4.29 8.39
C ARG A 65 -10.21 3.09 9.33
N GLY A 66 -9.41 2.11 8.93
CA GLY A 66 -9.21 0.86 9.66
C GLY A 66 -10.09 -0.27 9.14
N ALA A 67 -9.64 -1.51 9.35
CA ALA A 67 -10.30 -2.71 8.86
C ALA A 67 -11.37 -3.19 9.87
N VAL A 68 -12.60 -3.43 9.40
CA VAL A 68 -13.71 -3.94 10.23
C VAL A 68 -13.32 -5.23 10.97
N ARG A 69 -12.52 -6.11 10.33
CA ARG A 69 -11.97 -7.31 10.97
C ARG A 69 -11.11 -7.01 12.20
N ALA A 70 -10.37 -5.90 12.23
CA ALA A 70 -9.57 -5.52 13.40
C ALA A 70 -10.46 -5.16 14.60
N ARG A 71 -11.65 -4.58 14.36
CA ARG A 71 -12.65 -4.32 15.41
C ARG A 71 -13.32 -5.61 15.88
N MET A 72 -13.65 -6.52 14.96
CA MET A 72 -14.32 -7.79 15.30
C MET A 72 -13.41 -8.75 16.07
N ALA A 73 -12.12 -8.83 15.71
CA ALA A 73 -11.16 -9.71 16.40
C ALA A 73 -10.82 -9.27 17.83
N ASN A 74 -11.08 -7.99 18.17
CA ASN A 74 -10.85 -7.44 19.51
C ASN A 74 -12.14 -7.24 20.32
N THR A 75 -13.28 -7.74 19.84
CA THR A 75 -14.47 -7.77 20.69
C THR A 75 -14.30 -8.93 21.66
N PRO A 76 -14.20 -8.69 22.99
CA PRO A 76 -14.19 -9.80 23.94
C PRO A 76 -15.46 -10.60 23.70
N VAL A 77 -15.32 -11.91 23.44
CA VAL A 77 -16.46 -12.81 23.55
C VAL A 77 -16.99 -12.66 24.96
N ALA A 78 -18.21 -12.15 25.10
CA ALA A 78 -18.83 -12.01 26.41
C ALA A 78 -18.77 -13.38 27.10
N GLU A 79 -18.14 -13.45 28.27
CA GLU A 79 -18.27 -14.65 29.11
C GLU A 79 -19.77 -14.91 29.31
N PRO A 80 -20.26 -16.14 29.11
CA PRO A 80 -21.64 -16.45 29.39
C PRO A 80 -21.93 -16.10 30.85
N LEU A 81 -23.04 -15.41 31.11
CA LEU A 81 -23.55 -15.18 32.46
C LEU A 81 -23.85 -16.53 33.11
N ALA A 82 -22.83 -17.16 33.68
CA ALA A 82 -22.97 -18.28 34.58
C ALA A 82 -23.26 -17.69 35.97
N ASN A 83 -24.41 -18.10 36.52
CA ASN A 83 -25.01 -17.74 37.81
C ASN A 83 -26.11 -16.67 37.72
N ALA A 84 -27.28 -17.10 37.23
CA ALA A 84 -28.59 -16.57 37.60
C ALA A 84 -29.44 -17.74 38.09
#